data_AF-K2CFB6-F1
#
_entry.id   AF-K2CFB6-F1
#
_cell.length_a   1.000
_cell.length_b   1.000
_cell.length_c   1.000
_cell.angle_alpha   90.00
_cell.angle_beta   90.00
_cell.angle_gamma   90.00
#
_symmetry.space_group_name_H-M   'P 1'
#
loop_
_entity.id
_entity.type
_entity.pdbx_description
1 polymer ?
#
loop_
_entity_poly.entity_id
_entity_poly.type
_entity_poly.pdbx_seq_one_letter_code
_entity_poly.pdbx_strand_id
1 'polypeptide(L)' 'MEAPQRAVADVTRLNILNAAKTLFLEKGYDGASINGIATHAGVNKTLIFHHYQDKANLWR' A
#
# COMPACT_ATOMS: atom_id res chain seq x y z
N MET A 1 1.26 -26.25 -13.22
CA MET A 1 1.32 -24.87 -13.74
C MET A 1 0.90 -23.95 -12.61
N GLU A 2 1.84 -23.47 -11.80
CA GLU A 2 1.54 -22.67 -10.61
C GLU A 2 2.44 -21.43 -10.62
N ALA A 3 2.02 -20.38 -11.32
CA ALA A 3 2.64 -19.07 -11.21
C ALA A 3 1.73 -17.93 -11.70
N PRO A 4 0.66 -17.57 -10.97
CA PRO A 4 0.12 -16.21 -11.05
C PRO A 4 0.36 -15.39 -9.77
N GLN A 5 0.76 -16.02 -8.65
CA GLN A 5 0.77 -15.36 -7.34
C GLN A 5 1.83 -14.25 -7.21
N ARG A 6 3.01 -14.40 -7.83
CA ARG A 6 4.11 -13.42 -7.71
C ARG A 6 3.82 -12.11 -8.46
N ALA A 7 3.27 -12.20 -9.67
CA ALA A 7 2.96 -11.00 -10.46
C ALA A 7 1.85 -10.15 -9.82
N VAL A 8 0.82 -10.80 -9.24
CA VAL A 8 -0.28 -10.11 -8.55
C VAL A 8 0.20 -9.41 -7.29
N ALA A 9 1.15 -10.01 -6.56
CA ALA A 9 1.75 -9.39 -5.37
C ALA A 9 2.53 -8.11 -5.73
N ASP A 10 3.24 -8.12 -6.86
CA ASP A 10 3.99 -6.96 -7.34
C ASP A 10 3.08 -5.80 -7.76
N VAL A 11 1.99 -6.09 -8.48
CA VAL A 11 0.98 -5.10 -8.88
C VAL A 11 0.30 -4.50 -7.65
N THR A 12 -0.09 -5.35 -6.69
CA THR A 12 -0.70 -4.89 -5.42
C THR A 12 0.25 -3.96 -4.67
N ARG A 13 1.54 -4.33 -4.59
CA ARG A 13 2.57 -3.53 -3.95
C ARG A 13 2.71 -2.15 -4.59
N LEU A 14 2.73 -2.09 -5.92
CA LEU A 14 2.78 -0.84 -6.70
C LEU A 14 1.55 0.04 -6.45
N ASN A 15 0.35 -0.55 -6.39
CA ASN A 15 -0.87 0.19 -6.10
C ASN A 15 -0.85 0.80 -4.69
N ILE A 16 -0.39 0.03 -3.69
CA ILE A 16 -0.22 0.51 -2.31
C ILE A 16 0.77 1.68 -2.26
N LEU A 17 1.91 1.57 -2.94
CA LEU A 17 2.92 2.63 -2.95
C LEU A 17 2.42 3.90 -3.63
N ASN A 18 1.74 3.78 -4.78
CA ASN A 18 1.16 4.95 -5.45
C ASN A 18 0.11 5.63 -4.57
N ALA A 19 -0.80 4.86 -3.97
CA ALA A 19 -1.81 5.39 -3.06
C ALA A 19 -1.19 6.07 -1.84
N ALA A 20 -0.16 5.46 -1.25
CA ALA A 20 0.59 6.04 -0.15
C ALA A 20 1.19 7.38 -0.56
N LYS A 21 1.87 7.43 -1.70
CA LYS A 21 2.50 8.63 -2.24
C LYS A 21 1.49 9.75 -2.49
N THR A 22 0.34 9.45 -3.08
CA THR A 22 -0.74 10.43 -3.27
C THR A 22 -1.23 10.97 -1.94
N LEU A 23 -1.56 10.10 -0.97
CA LEU A 23 -2.02 10.54 0.34
C LEU A 23 -0.96 11.35 1.10
N PHE A 24 0.31 10.98 0.98
CA PHE A 24 1.40 11.72 1.61
C PHE A 24 1.57 13.11 0.99
N LEU A 25 1.39 13.25 -0.32
CA LEU A 25 1.45 14.54 -1.00
C LEU A 25 0.23 15.42 -0.66
N GLU A 26 -0.97 14.83 -0.55
CA GLU A 26 -2.20 15.58 -0.28
C GLU A 26 -2.37 15.96 1.20
N LYS A 27 -2.02 15.05 2.13
CA LYS A 27 -2.32 15.20 3.57
C LYS A 27 -1.08 15.26 4.46
N GLY A 28 0.11 15.17 3.88
CA GLY A 28 1.36 15.01 4.62
C GLY A 28 1.54 13.61 5.21
N TYR A 29 2.74 13.33 5.72
CA TYR A 29 3.07 12.04 6.33
C TYR A 29 2.09 11.67 7.45
N ASP A 30 1.78 12.61 8.35
CA ASP A 30 0.93 12.36 9.52
C ASP A 30 -0.52 12.05 9.11
N GLY A 31 -1.09 12.81 8.18
CA GLY A 31 -2.47 12.64 7.70
C GLY A 31 -2.73 11.40 6.85
N ALA A 32 -1.68 10.78 6.30
CA ALA A 32 -1.80 9.55 5.53
C ALA A 32 -1.86 8.31 6.45
N SER A 33 -3.05 7.78 6.72
CA SER A 33 -3.20 6.56 7.53
C SER A 33 -3.17 5.30 6.67
N ILE A 34 -2.68 4.17 7.22
CA ILE A 34 -2.74 2.83 6.57
C ILE A 34 -4.15 2.54 6.03
N ASN A 35 -5.18 2.92 6.79
CA ASN A 35 -6.57 2.73 6.40
C ASN A 35 -6.95 3.57 5.16
N GLY A 36 -6.48 4.82 5.07
CA GLY A 36 -6.70 5.68 3.91
C GLY A 36 -5.95 5.17 2.67
N ILE A 37 -4.74 4.66 2.87
CA ILE A 37 -3.93 4.04 1.80
C ILE A 37 -4.61 2.76 1.29
N ALA A 38 -5.15 1.92 2.19
CA ALA A 38 -5.93 0.73 1.82
C ALA A 38 -7.14 1.09 0.97
N THR A 39 -7.93 2.08 1.42
CA THR A 39 -9.09 2.57 0.68
C THR A 39 -8.70 3.11 -0.69
N HIS A 40 -7.63 3.90 -0.77
CA HIS A 40 -7.21 4.53 -2.02
C HIS A 40 -6.55 3.54 -3.00
N ALA A 41 -5.81 2.55 -2.50
CA ALA A 41 -5.23 1.48 -3.32
C ALA A 41 -6.25 0.38 -3.69
N GLY A 42 -7.47 0.41 -3.13
CA GLY A 42 -8.47 -0.63 -3.37
C GLY A 42 -8.10 -1.98 -2.77
N VAL A 43 -7.24 -2.01 -1.74
CA VAL A 43 -6.77 -3.24 -1.10
C VAL A 43 -7.27 -3.34 0.33
N ASN A 44 -7.25 -4.55 0.88
CA ASN A 44 -7.56 -4.73 2.28
C ASN A 44 -6.37 -4.30 3.16
N LYS A 45 -6.65 -3.67 4.30
CA LYS A 45 -5.65 -3.32 5.32
C LYS A 45 -4.82 -4.53 5.76
N THR A 46 -5.41 -5.72 5.86
CA THR A 46 -4.68 -6.96 6.15
C THR A 46 -3.61 -7.27 5.09
N LEU A 47 -3.90 -7.00 3.81
CA LEU A 47 -2.95 -7.18 2.72
C LEU A 47 -1.80 -6.17 2.81
N ILE A 48 -2.09 -4.93 3.24
CA ILE A 48 -1.05 -3.95 3.54
C ILE A 48 -0.18 -4.44 4.70
N PHE A 49 -0.75 -4.89 5.81
CA PHE A 49 0.04 -5.42 6.94
C PHE A 49 0.90 -6.64 6.56
N HIS A 50 0.44 -7.45 5.60
CA HIS A 50 1.22 -8.57 5.06
C HIS A 50 2.44 -8.10 4.24
N HIS A 51 2.36 -6.94 3.58
CA HIS A 51 3.44 -6.37 2.77
C HIS A 51 4.30 -5.31 3.49
N TYR A 52 3.69 -4.58 4.43
CA TYR A 52 4.23 -3.42 5.12
C TYR A 52 3.77 -3.47 6.58
N GLN A 53 4.67 -3.90 7.46
CA GLN A 53 4.39 -3.98 8.90
C GLN A 53 4.21 -2.60 9.54
N ASP A 54 4.80 -1.55 8.94
CA ASP A 54 4.78 -0.19 9.46
C ASP A 54 4.58 0.85 8.36
N LYS A 55 3.88 1.93 8.70
CA LYS A 55 3.70 3.12 7.84
C LYS A 55 5.03 3.73 7.39
N ALA A 56 6.09 3.60 8.19
CA ALA A 56 7.44 4.03 7.83
C ALA A 56 8.01 3.30 6.60
N ASN A 57 7.62 2.03 6.38
CA ASN A 57 8.07 1.27 5.21
C ASN A 57 7.38 1.71 3.91
N LEU A 58 6.31 2.50 3.99
CA LEU A 58 5.65 3.08 2.82
C LEU A 58 6.31 4.38 2.33
N TRP A 59 7.23 4.94 3.12
CA TRP A 59 7.91 6.21 2.84
C TRP A 59 9.41 6.06 2.49
N ARG A 60 9.95 4.84 2.55
CA ARG A 60 11.36 4.59 2.19
C ARG A 60 11.56 4.51 0.67
#